data_AF-A0A539CVZ5-F1
#
_entry.id   AF-A0A539CVZ5-F1
#
_cell.length_a   1.000
_cell.length_b   1.000
_cell.length_c   1.000
_cell.angle_alpha   90.00
_cell.angle_beta   90.00
_cell.angle_gamma   90.00
#
_symmetry.space_group_name_H-M   'P 1'
#
loop_
_entity.id
_entity.type
_entity.pdbx_description
1 polymer ?
#
loop_
_entity_poly.entity_id
_entity_poly.type
_entity_poly.pdbx_seq_one_letter_code
_entity_poly.pdbx_strand_id
1 'polypeptide(L)' 'MTRVIEGMSTEETASLLGLHPDTVKTRLHRARRLVRDELDKQIGPVLMDAFPFAGRRCERMTSAVLQRLLLSG' A
#
# COMPACT_ATOMS: atom_id res chain seq x y z
N MET A 1 14.16 8.54 1.07
CA MET A 1 12.96 8.83 0.25
C MET A 1 13.21 8.46 -1.21
N THR A 2 14.39 8.77 -1.74
CA THR A 2 15.00 8.24 -2.99
C THR A 2 14.45 6.90 -3.47
N ARG A 3 14.53 5.84 -2.64
CA ARG A 3 14.06 4.51 -3.03
C ARG A 3 12.56 4.33 -3.29
N VAL A 4 11.70 5.10 -2.62
CA VAL A 4 10.23 4.95 -2.72
C VAL A 4 9.62 5.97 -3.67
N ILE A 5 10.19 7.17 -3.69
CA ILE A 5 9.68 8.28 -4.49
C ILE A 5 10.34 8.28 -5.88
N GLU A 6 11.66 8.09 -5.94
CA GLU A 6 12.44 8.16 -7.17
C GLU A 6 12.66 6.78 -7.83
N GLY A 7 12.11 5.70 -7.26
CA GLY A 7 12.19 4.35 -7.84
C GLY A 7 13.59 3.71 -7.86
N MET A 8 14.58 4.30 -7.18
CA MET A 8 15.96 3.80 -7.16
C MET A 8 16.08 2.37 -6.57
N SER A 9 17.11 1.63 -6.96
CA SER A 9 17.48 0.33 -6.37
C SER A 9 18.09 0.47 -4.96
N THR A 10 18.37 -0.66 -4.29
CA THR A 10 19.00 -0.62 -2.94
C THR A 10 20.42 -0.08 -3.06
N GLU A 11 21.10 -0.53 -4.10
CA GLU A 11 22.52 -0.35 -4.38
C GLU A 11 22.79 1.10 -4.78
N GLU A 12 21.97 1.66 -5.67
CA GLU A 12 22.04 3.08 -6.03
C GLU A 12 21.75 3.98 -4.83
N THR A 13 20.77 3.62 -4.00
CA THR A 13 20.43 4.39 -2.80
C THR A 13 21.53 4.30 -1.73
N ALA A 14 22.16 3.13 -1.60
CA ALA A 14 23.27 2.90 -0.68
C ALA A 14 24.47 3.76 -1.07
N SER A 15 24.83 3.76 -2.35
CA SER A 15 25.90 4.60 -2.90
C SER A 15 25.61 6.09 -2.68
N LEU A 16 24.42 6.56 -3.06
CA LEU A 16 24.02 7.96 -2.95
C LEU A 16 24.03 8.48 -1.50
N LEU A 17 23.66 7.65 -0.53
CA LEU A 17 23.55 8.03 0.88
C LEU A 17 24.79 7.65 1.71
N GLY A 18 25.80 7.01 1.12
CA GLY A 18 26.98 6.51 1.84
C GLY A 18 26.62 5.47 2.91
N LEU A 19 25.68 4.58 2.63
CA LEU A 19 25.18 3.57 3.57
C LEU A 19 25.47 2.15 3.08
N HIS A 20 25.53 1.19 4.00
CA HIS A 20 25.52 -0.23 3.63
C HIS A 20 24.15 -0.61 3.02
N PRO A 21 24.08 -1.43 1.96
CA PRO A 21 22.83 -1.84 1.33
C PRO A 21 21.80 -2.44 2.32
N ASP A 22 22.24 -3.22 3.29
CA ASP A 22 21.34 -3.76 4.33
C ASP A 22 20.76 -2.68 5.25
N THR A 23 21.53 -1.62 5.50
CA THR A 23 21.06 -0.47 6.28
C THR A 23 19.94 0.27 5.53
N VAL A 24 20.01 0.34 4.19
CA VAL A 24 18.95 0.93 3.37
C VAL A 24 17.63 0.18 3.55
N LYS A 25 17.65 -1.16 3.55
CA LYS A 25 16.45 -1.99 3.75
C LYS A 25 15.84 -1.77 5.13
N THR A 26 16.64 -1.84 6.19
CA THR A 26 16.12 -1.71 7.57
C THR A 26 15.66 -0.29 7.90
N ARG A 27 16.32 0.75 7.36
CA ARG A 27 15.86 2.14 7.50
C ARG A 27 14.56 2.37 6.74
N LEU A 28 14.43 1.85 5.52
CA LEU A 28 13.20 1.97 4.74
C LEU A 28 12.01 1.30 5.44
N HIS A 29 12.20 0.08 5.96
CA HIS A 29 11.17 -0.61 6.71
C HIS A 29 10.69 0.20 7.93
N ARG A 30 11.64 0.72 8.73
CA ARG A 30 11.33 1.56 9.89
C ARG A 30 10.64 2.86 9.51
N ALA A 31 11.11 3.54 8.46
CA ALA A 31 10.51 4.78 7.98
C ALA A 31 9.04 4.57 7.56
N ARG A 32 8.73 3.48 6.85
CA ARG A 32 7.34 3.13 6.48
C ARG A 32 6.45 2.88 7.70
N ARG A 33 6.99 2.35 8.79
CA ARG A 33 6.23 2.18 10.04
C ARG A 33 5.96 3.53 10.69
N LEU A 34 7.00 4.34 10.88
CA LEU A 34 6.86 5.67 11.49
C LEU A 34 5.88 6.58 10.75
N VAL A 35 5.91 6.57 9.42
CA VAL A 35 4.97 7.34 8.60
C VAL A 35 3.55 6.85 8.79
N ARG A 36 3.31 5.53 8.80
CA ARG A 36 1.98 4.96 9.06
C ARG A 36 1.48 5.30 10.47
N ASP A 37 2.32 5.09 11.49
CA ASP A 37 1.97 5.37 12.88
C ASP A 37 1.57 6.84 13.08
N GLU A 38 2.21 7.77 12.36
CA GLU A 38 1.89 9.19 12.44
C GLU A 38 0.64 9.55 11.63
N LEU A 39 0.46 8.97 10.44
CA LEU A 39 -0.76 9.15 9.66
C LEU A 39 -1.98 8.59 10.41
N ASP A 40 -1.88 7.42 11.02
CA ASP A 40 -2.99 6.81 11.76
C ASP A 40 -3.46 7.71 12.92
N LYS A 41 -2.54 8.39 13.61
CA LYS A 41 -2.89 9.36 14.66
C LYS A 41 -3.64 10.58 14.12
N GLN A 42 -3.28 11.06 12.93
CA GLN A 42 -3.82 12.30 12.38
C GLN A 42 -5.11 12.08 11.58
N ILE A 43 -5.21 10.97 10.86
CA ILE A 43 -6.26 10.72 9.86
C ILE A 43 -6.88 9.32 9.94
N GLY A 44 -6.50 8.49 10.91
CA GLY A 44 -6.97 7.10 11.02
C GLY A 44 -8.50 6.90 10.92
N PRO A 45 -9.31 7.63 11.72
CA PRO A 45 -10.78 7.54 11.62
C PRO A 45 -11.32 8.01 10.26
N VAL A 46 -10.75 9.09 9.70
CA VAL A 46 -11.20 9.69 8.44
C VAL A 46 -10.86 8.81 7.24
N LEU A 47 -9.74 8.09 7.26
CA LEU A 47 -9.31 7.18 6.20
C LEU A 47 -10.27 6.01 6.00
N MET A 48 -10.79 5.45 7.10
CA MET A 48 -11.76 4.35 7.07
C MET A 48 -13.11 4.79 6.49
N ASP A 49 -13.50 6.04 6.73
CA ASP A 49 -14.74 6.62 6.19
C ASP A 49 -14.59 7.10 4.74
N ALA A 50 -13.41 7.58 4.35
CA ALA A 50 -13.14 8.09 3.00
C ALA A 50 -12.94 6.98 1.96
N PHE A 51 -12.35 5.86 2.37
CA PHE A 51 -12.12 4.69 1.51
C PHE A 51 -12.76 3.43 2.10
N PRO A 52 -14.10 3.38 2.23
CA PRO A 52 -14.78 2.26 2.82
C PRO A 52 -14.59 1.02 1.94
N PHE A 53 -14.36 -0.13 2.57
CA PHE A 53 -14.38 -1.41 1.86
C PHE A 53 -15.77 -1.63 1.25
N ALA A 54 -15.83 -1.71 -0.09
CA ALA A 54 -17.08 -1.80 -0.84
C ALA A 54 -17.74 -3.19 -0.81
N GLY A 55 -17.60 -3.95 0.29
CA GLY A 55 -17.97 -5.37 0.39
C GLY A 55 -19.34 -5.72 -0.20
N ARG A 56 -20.40 -4.97 0.17
CA ARG A 56 -21.75 -5.16 -0.39
C ARG A 56 -21.83 -4.94 -1.91
N ARG A 57 -21.01 -4.03 -2.46
CA ARG A 57 -20.93 -3.78 -3.91
C ARG A 57 -20.18 -4.92 -4.61
N CYS A 58 -19.12 -5.44 -3.99
CA CYS A 58 -18.40 -6.63 -4.48
C CYS A 58 -19.32 -7.85 -4.53
N GLU A 59 -20.04 -8.15 -3.43
CA GLU A 59 -21.00 -9.26 -3.38
C GLU A 59 -22.05 -9.16 -4.48
N ARG A 60 -22.67 -7.97 -4.63
CA ARG A 60 -23.68 -7.73 -5.68
C ARG A 60 -23.10 -7.95 -7.08
N MET A 61 -21.88 -7.47 -7.33
CA MET A 61 -21.20 -7.64 -8.61
C MET A 61 -20.94 -9.12 -8.90
N THR A 62 -20.42 -9.85 -7.92
CA THR A 62 -20.16 -11.29 -8.03
C THR A 62 -21.45 -12.06 -8.32
N SER A 63 -22.54 -11.81 -7.57
CA SER A 63 -23.83 -12.47 -7.82
C SER A 63 -24.37 -12.21 -9.22
N ALA A 64 -24.28 -10.97 -9.71
CA ALA A 64 -24.75 -10.62 -11.05
C ALA A 64 -23.93 -11.30 -12.17
N VAL A 65 -22.61 -11.34 -12.03
CA VAL A 65 -21.73 -12.02 -12.99
C VAL A 65 -21.99 -13.53 -12.99
N LEU A 66 -22.06 -14.15 -11.81
CA LEU A 66 -22.35 -15.59 -11.71
C LEU A 66 -23.72 -15.94 -12.30
N GLN A 67 -24.76 -15.15 -12.03
CA GLN A 67 -26.07 -15.35 -12.66
C GLN A 67 -25.99 -15.29 -14.18
N ARG A 68 -25.25 -14.31 -14.75
CA ARG A 68 -25.15 -14.19 -16.21
C ARG A 68 -24.40 -15.36 -16.85
N LEU A 69 -23.36 -15.87 -16.19
CA LEU A 69 -22.64 -17.06 -16.66
C LEU A 69 -23.50 -18.33 -16.55
N LEU A 70 -24.29 -18.47 -15.48
CA LEU A 70 -25.20 -19.60 -15.28
C LEU A 70 -26.44 -19.58 -16.19
N LEU A 71 -26.83 -18.41 -16.71
CA LEU A 71 -27.92 -18.24 -17.69
C LEU A 71 -27.44 -18.32 -19.15
N SER A 72 -26.13 -18.37 -19.38
CA SER A 72 -25.51 -18.46 -20.72
C SER A 72 -25.10 -19.89 -21.09
N GLY A 73 -25.51 -20.89 -20.29
CA GLY A 73 -25.28 -22.32 -20.50
C GLY A 73 -26.57 -23.07 -20.74
#